data_AF-A0A435UL74-F1
#
_entry.id   AF-A0A435UL74-F1
#
_cell.length_a   1.000
_cell.length_b   1.000
_cell.length_c   1.000
_cell.angle_alpha   90.00
_cell.angle_beta   90.00
_cell.angle_gamma   90.00
#
_symmetry.space_group_name_H-M   'P 1'
#
loop_
_entity.id
_entity.type
_entity.pdbx_description
1 polymer ?
#
loop_
_entity_poly.entity_id
_entity_poly.type
_entity_poly.pdbx_seq_one_letter_code
_entity_poly.pdbx_strand_id
1 'polypeptide(L)'
;MTIALGSGLAFGTYMALADALLFRSAIPEWQTKVVAGISTVERIAFFAPKAIFDELKFRLIAVSVLVWILTTMAGRRGWCFWIAIIFTALVIYPVFQHGYLSTLAPTPLTVLREIMLHGGAGILWGYLYWRHGLVASVVGHVSAHLALQPLLGLLF
;
A
#
# COMPACT_ATOMS: atom_id res chain seq x y z
N MET A 1 12.94 -13.27 3.84
CA MET A 1 11.81 -13.00 4.75
C MET A 1 12.06 -11.80 5.66
N THR A 2 13.24 -11.69 6.29
CA THR A 2 13.61 -10.54 7.16
C THR A 2 13.44 -9.18 6.50
N ILE A 3 13.85 -9.04 5.23
CA ILE A 3 13.69 -7.79 4.47
C ILE A 3 12.20 -7.41 4.34
N ALA A 4 11.33 -8.37 4.01
CA ALA A 4 9.90 -8.10 3.87
C ALA A 4 9.28 -7.63 5.19
N LEU A 5 9.52 -8.34 6.29
CA LEU A 5 9.06 -7.97 7.62
C LEU A 5 9.56 -6.56 8.00
N GLY A 6 10.87 -6.32 7.88
CA GLY A 6 11.49 -5.05 8.23
C GLY A 6 10.97 -3.88 7.40
N SER A 7 10.90 -4.03 6.07
CA SER A 7 10.34 -3.01 5.18
C SER A 7 8.87 -2.73 5.47
N GLY A 8 8.09 -3.77 5.80
CA GLY A 8 6.70 -3.65 6.21
C GLY A 8 6.54 -2.80 7.46
N LEU A 9 7.18 -3.21 8.56
CA LEU A 9 7.12 -2.50 9.84
C LEU A 9 7.63 -1.06 9.71
N ALA A 10 8.71 -0.85 8.96
CA ALA A 10 9.26 0.48 8.71
C ALA A 10 8.27 1.36 7.93
N PHE A 11 7.65 0.84 6.87
CA PHE A 11 6.67 1.60 6.08
C PHE A 11 5.43 1.96 6.91
N GLY A 12 4.90 1.00 7.68
CA GLY A 12 3.75 1.23 8.57
C GLY A 12 4.03 2.30 9.63
N THR A 13 5.22 2.25 10.23
CA THR A 13 5.68 3.26 11.21
C THR A 13 5.81 4.63 10.55
N TYR A 14 6.49 4.68 9.40
CA TYR A 14 6.65 5.90 8.62
C TYR A 14 5.31 6.55 8.29
N MET A 15 4.33 5.79 7.79
CA MET A 15 3.04 6.37 7.44
C MET A 15 2.22 6.78 8.65
N ALA A 16 2.28 6.06 9.78
CA ALA A 16 1.61 6.50 11.01
C ALA A 16 2.14 7.87 11.47
N LEU A 17 3.46 8.05 11.44
CA LEU A 17 4.10 9.31 11.81
C LEU A 17 3.82 10.41 10.78
N ALA A 18 3.87 10.10 9.48
CA ALA A 18 3.55 11.07 8.44
C ALA A 18 2.10 11.55 8.54
N ASP A 19 1.15 10.65 8.81
CA ASP A 19 -0.25 10.98 9.06
C ASP A 19 -0.41 11.88 10.30
N ALA A 20 0.27 11.55 11.40
CA ALA A 20 0.16 12.33 12.64
C ALA A 20 0.81 13.73 12.56
N LEU A 21 1.93 13.86 11.83
CA LEU A 21 2.77 15.06 11.82
C LEU A 21 2.53 15.96 10.61
N LEU A 22 2.22 15.39 9.44
CA LEU A 22 2.16 16.13 8.17
C LEU A 22 0.75 16.13 7.57
N PHE A 23 0.05 15.00 7.62
CA PHE A 23 -1.23 14.83 6.93
C PHE A 23 -2.45 14.89 7.84
N ARG A 24 -2.31 15.33 9.09
CA ARG A 24 -3.39 15.31 10.08
C ARG A 24 -4.66 16.01 9.59
N SER A 25 -4.51 17.12 8.87
CA SER A 25 -5.62 17.89 8.27
C SER A 25 -6.21 17.28 7.00
N ALA A 26 -5.50 16.34 6.35
CA ALA A 26 -5.97 15.63 5.16
C ALA A 26 -6.69 14.31 5.50
N ILE A 27 -6.66 13.87 6.76
CA ILE A 27 -7.35 12.66 7.21
C ILE A 27 -8.83 12.96 7.41
N PRO A 28 -9.75 12.24 6.74
CA PRO A 28 -11.18 12.41 6.93
C PRO A 28 -11.63 12.07 8.36
N GLU A 29 -12.63 12.79 8.87
CA GLU A 29 -13.19 12.55 10.22
C GLU A 29 -13.70 11.12 10.44
N TRP A 30 -14.18 10.46 9.40
CA TRP A 30 -14.65 9.08 9.52
C TRP A 30 -13.49 8.12 9.82
N GLN A 31 -12.28 8.40 9.32
CA GLN A 31 -11.09 7.58 9.60
C GLN A 31 -10.65 7.72 11.06
N THR A 32 -10.65 8.94 11.60
CA THR A 32 -10.32 9.17 13.01
C THR A 32 -11.36 8.55 13.95
N LYS A 33 -12.66 8.62 13.61
CA LYS A 33 -13.72 7.92 14.36
C LYS A 33 -13.54 6.41 14.35
N VAL A 34 -13.13 5.82 13.24
CA VAL A 34 -12.79 4.38 13.15
C VAL A 34 -11.61 4.03 14.05
N VAL A 35 -10.55 4.84 14.06
CA VAL A 35 -9.37 4.62 14.92
C VAL A 35 -9.72 4.75 16.41
N ALA A 36 -10.59 5.70 16.79
CA ALA A 36 -11.02 5.87 18.17
C ALA A 36 -12.03 4.79 18.63
N GLY A 37 -12.89 4.31 17.72
CA GLY A 37 -14.03 3.45 18.06
C GLY A 37 -13.81 1.94 17.92
N ILE A 38 -12.80 1.51 17.15
CA ILE A 38 -12.53 0.08 16.89
C ILE A 38 -11.18 -0.29 17.48
N SER A 39 -11.07 -1.44 18.15
CA SER A 39 -9.81 -1.84 18.77
C SER A 39 -8.71 -2.11 17.75
N THR A 40 -7.45 -1.97 18.17
CA THR A 40 -6.28 -2.25 17.32
C THR A 40 -6.31 -3.66 16.72
N VAL A 41 -6.72 -4.66 17.51
CA VAL A 41 -6.79 -6.06 17.07
C VAL A 41 -7.85 -6.24 15.98
N GLU A 42 -9.03 -5.64 16.14
CA GLU A 42 -10.08 -5.68 15.13
C GLU A 42 -9.66 -4.99 13.83
N ARG A 43 -8.96 -3.84 13.92
CA ARG A 43 -8.42 -3.17 12.73
C ARG A 43 -7.40 -4.05 12.00
N ILE A 44 -6.47 -4.69 12.72
CA ILE A 44 -5.51 -5.62 12.12
C ILE A 44 -6.24 -6.81 11.47
N ALA A 45 -7.21 -7.41 12.17
CA ALA A 45 -8.00 -8.53 11.66
C ALA A 45 -8.79 -8.17 10.40
N PHE A 46 -9.24 -6.92 10.27
CA PHE A 46 -9.91 -6.41 9.08
C PHE A 46 -8.94 -6.17 7.92
N PHE A 47 -7.81 -5.50 8.17
CA PHE A 47 -6.91 -5.07 7.10
C PHE A 47 -5.93 -6.16 6.61
N ALA A 48 -5.52 -7.10 7.47
CA ALA A 48 -4.55 -8.13 7.07
C ALA A 48 -5.07 -9.07 5.95
N PRO A 49 -6.32 -9.59 5.99
CA PRO A 49 -6.88 -10.33 4.86
C PRO A 49 -7.01 -9.48 3.60
N LYS A 50 -7.41 -8.21 3.74
CA LYS A 50 -7.50 -7.28 2.60
C LYS A 50 -6.14 -7.05 1.95
N ALA A 51 -5.07 -6.93 2.73
CA ALA A 51 -3.71 -6.83 2.22
C ALA A 51 -3.34 -8.05 1.37
N ILE A 52 -3.67 -9.26 1.82
CA ILE A 52 -3.47 -10.49 1.02
C ILE A 52 -4.23 -10.40 -0.31
N PHE A 53 -5.51 -10.03 -0.29
CA PHE A 53 -6.31 -9.88 -1.51
C PHE A 53 -5.75 -8.81 -2.46
N ASP A 54 -5.27 -7.69 -1.93
CA ASP A 54 -4.64 -6.64 -2.73
C ASP A 54 -3.34 -7.13 -3.35
N GLU A 55 -2.53 -7.95 -2.66
CA GLU A 55 -1.34 -8.57 -3.25
C GLU A 55 -1.69 -9.56 -4.37
N LEU A 56 -2.73 -10.36 -4.21
CA LEU A 56 -3.20 -11.26 -5.28
C LEU A 56 -3.65 -10.46 -6.51
N LYS A 57 -4.49 -9.44 -6.33
CA LYS A 57 -5.01 -8.65 -7.46
C LYS A 57 -3.92 -7.84 -8.15
N PHE A 58 -3.15 -7.07 -7.39
CA PHE A 58 -2.25 -6.09 -7.99
C PHE A 58 -0.88 -6.69 -8.33
N ARG A 59 -0.36 -7.64 -7.54
CA ARG A 59 0.99 -8.17 -7.76
C ARG A 59 0.91 -9.44 -8.59
N LEU A 60 0.19 -10.43 -8.09
CA LEU A 60 0.09 -11.71 -8.81
C LEU A 60 -0.59 -11.54 -10.17
N ILE A 61 -1.67 -10.76 -10.28
CA ILE A 61 -2.38 -10.57 -11.55
C ILE A 61 -1.84 -9.36 -12.33
N ALA A 62 -2.06 -8.13 -11.84
CA ALA A 62 -1.79 -6.93 -12.66
C ALA A 62 -0.31 -6.76 -13.04
N VAL A 63 0.62 -6.82 -12.08
CA VAL A 63 2.06 -6.72 -12.38
C VAL A 63 2.52 -7.86 -13.28
N SER A 64 2.11 -9.11 -13.03
CA SER A 64 2.52 -10.24 -13.88
C SER A 64 2.04 -10.11 -15.32
N VAL A 65 0.79 -9.70 -15.53
CA VAL A 65 0.23 -9.50 -16.88
C VAL A 65 0.98 -8.38 -17.61
N LEU A 66 1.23 -7.25 -16.94
CA LEU A 66 1.98 -6.14 -17.54
C LEU A 66 3.43 -6.52 -17.85
N VAL A 67 4.12 -7.21 -16.94
CA VAL A 67 5.47 -7.73 -17.18
C VAL A 67 5.46 -8.68 -18.37
N TRP A 68 4.49 -9.59 -18.45
CA TRP A 68 4.38 -10.52 -19.57
C TRP A 68 4.19 -9.78 -20.90
N ILE A 69 3.30 -8.79 -20.98
CA ILE A 69 3.10 -7.96 -22.18
C ILE A 69 4.40 -7.25 -22.57
N LEU A 70 5.01 -6.52 -21.64
CA LEU A 70 6.21 -5.73 -21.89
C LEU A 70 7.40 -6.59 -22.29
N THR A 71 7.58 -7.75 -21.66
CA THR A 71 8.68 -8.66 -21.98
C THR A 71 8.45 -9.45 -23.26
N THR A 72 7.20 -9.68 -23.66
CA THR A 72 6.86 -10.24 -24.98
C THR A 72 7.21 -9.24 -26.10
N MET A 73 6.96 -7.95 -25.89
CA MET A 73 7.21 -6.92 -26.91
C MET A 73 8.69 -6.49 -26.99
N ALA A 74 9.37 -6.38 -25.84
CA ALA A 74 10.70 -5.76 -25.76
C ALA A 74 11.81 -6.70 -25.29
N GLY A 75 11.50 -7.97 -25.07
CA GLY A 75 12.37 -8.93 -24.39
C GLY A 75 12.44 -8.71 -22.88
N ARG A 76 13.06 -9.65 -22.17
CA ARG A 76 13.18 -9.58 -20.70
C ARG A 76 14.20 -8.51 -20.27
N ARG A 77 13.72 -7.32 -19.90
CA ARG A 77 14.54 -6.20 -19.41
C ARG A 77 14.10 -5.74 -18.03
N GLY A 78 15.03 -5.22 -17.23
CA GLY A 78 14.74 -4.75 -15.87
C GLY A 78 13.69 -3.64 -15.82
N TRP A 79 13.67 -2.74 -16.80
CA TRP A 79 12.69 -1.66 -16.87
C TRP A 79 11.25 -2.16 -17.08
N CYS A 80 11.04 -3.34 -17.69
CA CYS A 80 9.69 -3.90 -17.86
C CYS A 80 9.02 -4.13 -16.50
N PHE A 81 9.78 -4.58 -15.50
CA PHE A 81 9.31 -4.78 -14.14
C PHE A 81 9.00 -3.46 -13.45
N TRP A 82 9.90 -2.49 -13.53
CA TRP A 82 9.68 -1.18 -12.92
C TRP A 82 8.48 -0.44 -13.52
N ILE A 83 8.32 -0.46 -14.84
CA ILE A 83 7.13 0.13 -15.49
C ILE A 83 5.86 -0.56 -15.01
N ALA A 84 5.82 -1.90 -14.99
CA ALA A 84 4.66 -2.64 -14.51
C ALA A 84 4.31 -2.32 -13.04
N ILE A 85 5.32 -2.25 -12.17
CA ILE A 85 5.17 -1.91 -10.74
C ILE A 85 4.62 -0.48 -10.57
N ILE A 86 5.27 0.49 -11.19
CA ILE A 86 4.92 1.92 -11.05
C ILE A 86 3.54 2.17 -11.66
N PHE A 87 3.25 1.63 -12.85
CA PHE A 87 1.96 1.77 -13.49
C PHE A 87 0.85 1.12 -12.67
N THR A 88 1.09 -0.06 -12.10
CA THR A 88 0.11 -0.71 -11.22
C THR A 88 -0.16 0.15 -9.97
N ALA A 89 0.89 0.67 -9.34
CA ALA A 89 0.79 1.44 -8.11
C ALA A 89 0.12 2.81 -8.30
N LEU A 90 0.43 3.52 -9.40
CA LEU A 90 0.02 4.91 -9.61
C LEU A 90 -1.17 5.07 -10.55
N VAL A 91 -1.52 4.05 -11.33
CA VAL A 91 -2.62 4.12 -12.31
C VAL A 91 -3.68 3.07 -12.01
N ILE A 92 -3.32 1.77 -12.00
CA ILE A 92 -4.31 0.71 -11.82
C ILE A 92 -4.92 0.76 -10.41
N TYR A 93 -4.11 0.88 -9.36
CA TYR A 93 -4.61 0.90 -7.99
C TYR A 93 -5.63 2.04 -7.75
N PRO A 94 -5.34 3.31 -8.10
CA PRO A 94 -6.32 4.39 -7.93
C PRO A 94 -7.61 4.19 -8.70
N VAL A 95 -7.55 3.63 -9.93
CA VAL A 95 -8.76 3.31 -10.72
C VAL A 95 -9.61 2.26 -9.99
N PHE A 96 -9.00 1.20 -9.47
CA PHE A 96 -9.71 0.15 -8.73
C PHE A 96 -10.23 0.62 -7.35
N GLN A 97 -9.60 1.63 -6.75
CA GLN A 97 -9.99 2.20 -5.46
C GLN A 97 -10.75 3.53 -5.61
N HIS A 98 -11.32 3.79 -6.79
CA HIS A 98 -12.03 5.04 -7.06
C HIS A 98 -13.13 5.34 -6.03
N GLY A 99 -13.89 4.32 -5.61
CA GLY A 99 -14.95 4.49 -4.61
C GLY A 99 -14.46 4.95 -3.24
N TYR A 100 -13.22 4.63 -2.86
CA TYR A 100 -12.60 5.19 -1.65
C TYR A 100 -12.05 6.59 -1.93
N LEU A 101 -11.28 6.75 -3.01
CA LEU A 101 -10.63 8.02 -3.35
C LEU A 101 -11.62 9.16 -3.61
N SER A 102 -12.80 8.87 -4.13
CA SER A 102 -13.87 9.86 -4.37
C SER A 102 -14.49 10.41 -3.08
N THR A 103 -14.26 9.76 -1.92
CA THR A 103 -14.71 10.25 -0.62
C THR A 103 -13.75 11.26 0.01
N LEU A 104 -12.55 11.42 -0.57
CA LEU A 104 -11.51 12.28 -0.03
C LEU A 104 -11.61 13.69 -0.62
N ALA A 105 -11.23 14.71 0.17
CA ALA A 105 -11.13 16.08 -0.33
C ALA A 105 -10.03 16.16 -1.41
N PRO A 106 -10.29 16.69 -2.62
CA PRO A 106 -9.33 16.70 -3.73
C PRO A 106 -8.31 17.83 -3.59
N THR A 107 -7.56 17.86 -2.47
CA THR A 107 -6.53 18.84 -2.21
C THR A 107 -5.15 18.31 -2.60
N PRO A 108 -4.17 19.17 -2.94
CA PRO A 108 -2.80 18.73 -3.19
C PRO A 108 -2.19 17.93 -2.02
N LEU A 109 -2.54 18.29 -0.78
CA LEU A 109 -2.06 17.59 0.42
C LEU A 109 -2.64 16.17 0.50
N THR A 110 -3.94 16.01 0.22
CA THR A 110 -4.58 14.69 0.15
C THR A 110 -3.97 13.85 -0.97
N VAL A 111 -3.78 14.42 -2.16
CA VAL A 111 -3.15 13.70 -3.28
C VAL A 111 -1.74 13.24 -2.92
N LEU A 112 -0.94 14.12 -2.31
CA LEU A 112 0.40 13.78 -1.84
C LEU A 112 0.36 12.63 -0.80
N ARG A 113 -0.56 12.71 0.17
CA ARG A 113 -0.77 11.64 1.16
C ARG A 113 -1.08 10.32 0.49
N GLU A 114 -2.05 10.27 -0.42
CA GLU A 114 -2.46 9.01 -1.08
C GLU A 114 -1.35 8.45 -1.99
N ILE A 115 -0.56 9.31 -2.64
CA ILE A 115 0.62 8.87 -3.39
C ILE A 115 1.66 8.26 -2.44
N MET A 116 1.93 8.88 -1.29
CA MET A 116 2.92 8.38 -0.33
C MET A 116 2.44 7.09 0.36
N LEU A 117 1.17 7.03 0.75
CA LEU A 117 0.55 5.89 1.41
C LEU A 117 0.34 4.73 0.46
N HIS A 118 -0.38 4.93 -0.65
CA HIS A 118 -0.77 3.86 -1.55
C HIS A 118 0.15 3.68 -2.74
N GLY A 119 0.63 4.76 -3.34
CA GLY A 119 1.63 4.69 -4.41
C GLY A 119 2.97 4.15 -3.90
N GLY A 120 3.46 4.69 -2.78
CA GLY A 120 4.68 4.27 -2.10
C GLY A 120 4.62 2.80 -1.64
N ALA A 121 3.55 2.41 -0.94
CA ALA A 121 3.31 1.01 -0.58
C ALA A 121 3.20 0.13 -1.84
N GLY A 122 2.45 0.62 -2.83
CA GLY A 122 2.31 0.13 -4.19
C GLY A 122 3.62 -0.41 -4.76
N ILE A 123 4.58 0.51 -4.85
CA ILE A 123 5.91 0.31 -5.41
C ILE A 123 6.75 -0.62 -4.52
N LEU A 124 6.71 -0.44 -3.20
CA LEU A 124 7.49 -1.26 -2.26
C LEU A 124 7.08 -2.73 -2.31
N TRP A 125 5.78 -3.03 -2.26
CA TRP A 125 5.28 -4.41 -2.37
C TRP A 125 5.55 -4.96 -3.77
N GLY A 126 5.41 -4.15 -4.83
CA GLY A 126 5.78 -4.55 -6.19
C GLY A 126 7.25 -4.94 -6.33
N TYR A 127 8.16 -4.20 -5.67
CA TYR A 127 9.58 -4.54 -5.59
C TYR A 127 9.80 -5.85 -4.83
N LEU A 128 9.17 -6.03 -3.67
CA LEU A 128 9.28 -7.28 -2.90
C LEU A 128 8.76 -8.47 -3.71
N TYR A 129 7.64 -8.31 -4.42
CA TYR A 129 7.11 -9.32 -5.32
C TYR A 129 8.12 -9.70 -6.41
N TRP A 130 8.70 -8.71 -7.09
CA TRP A 130 9.65 -8.96 -8.16
C TRP A 130 10.95 -9.63 -7.68
N ARG A 131 11.49 -9.19 -6.54
CA ARG A 131 12.81 -9.64 -6.06
C ARG A 131 12.77 -10.83 -5.12
N HIS A 132 11.63 -11.05 -4.45
CA HIS A 132 11.50 -12.02 -3.36
C HIS A 132 10.22 -12.86 -3.41
N GLY A 133 9.37 -12.65 -4.43
CA GLY A 133 8.15 -13.44 -4.66
C GLY A 133 6.93 -12.96 -3.88
N LEU A 134 5.79 -13.58 -4.17
CA LEU A 134 4.48 -13.18 -3.65
C LEU A 134 4.40 -13.22 -2.11
N VAL A 135 4.95 -14.27 -1.50
CA VAL A 135 4.93 -14.41 -0.04
C VAL A 135 5.66 -13.25 0.64
N ALA A 136 6.78 -12.80 0.08
CA ALA A 136 7.50 -11.64 0.61
C ALA A 136 6.67 -10.34 0.49
N SER A 137 5.95 -10.16 -0.62
CA SER A 137 5.03 -9.03 -0.80
C SER A 137 3.92 -9.03 0.25
N VAL A 138 3.27 -10.18 0.45
CA VAL A 138 2.21 -10.39 1.45
C VAL A 138 2.73 -10.12 2.86
N VAL A 139 3.88 -10.69 3.22
CA VAL A 139 4.47 -10.49 4.55
C VAL A 139 4.81 -9.02 4.79
N GLY A 140 5.37 -8.32 3.80
CA GLY A 140 5.65 -6.89 3.92
C GLY A 140 4.39 -6.06 4.13
N HIS A 141 3.36 -6.29 3.31
CA HIS A 141 2.11 -5.53 3.39
C HIS A 141 1.35 -5.79 4.70
N VAL A 142 1.21 -7.05 5.13
CA VAL A 142 0.58 -7.38 6.41
C VAL A 142 1.37 -6.77 7.58
N SER A 143 2.71 -6.82 7.52
CA SER A 143 3.56 -6.24 8.56
C SER A 143 3.43 -4.72 8.65
N ALA A 144 3.16 -4.03 7.54
CA ALA A 144 2.84 -2.61 7.58
C ALA A 144 1.60 -2.33 8.44
N HIS A 145 0.56 -3.17 8.36
CA HIS A 145 -0.59 -3.04 9.25
C HIS A 145 -0.28 -3.38 10.72
N LEU A 146 0.61 -4.35 10.96
CA LEU A 146 1.03 -4.68 12.34
C LEU A 146 1.73 -3.50 13.04
N ALA A 147 2.45 -2.65 12.31
CA ALA A 147 3.03 -1.43 12.86
C ALA A 147 2.07 -0.22 12.82
N LEU A 148 1.36 -0.03 11.71
CA LEU A 148 0.50 1.12 11.47
C LEU A 148 -0.67 1.17 12.47
N GLN A 149 -1.39 0.06 12.66
CA GLN A 149 -2.65 0.07 13.42
C GLN A 149 -2.47 0.42 14.92
N PRO A 150 -1.46 -0.12 15.64
CA PRO A 150 -1.18 0.32 17.01
C PRO A 150 -0.77 1.78 17.10
N LEU A 151 0.09 2.25 16.19
CA LEU A 151 0.58 3.62 16.20
C LEU A 151 -0.52 4.63 15.90
N LEU A 152 -1.44 4.33 14.97
CA LEU A 152 -2.61 5.17 14.74
C LEU A 152 -3.45 5.31 16.01
N GLY A 153 -3.68 4.22 16.76
CA GLY A 153 -4.43 4.28 18.03
C GLY A 153 -3.71 5.00 19.16
N LEU A 154 -2.39 5.22 19.05
CA LEU A 154 -1.60 5.98 20.03
C LEU A 154 -1.54 7.47 19.68
N LEU A 155 -1.55 7.81 18.39
CA LEU A 155 -1.31 9.17 17.89
C LEU A 155 -2.59 9.98 17.60
N PHE A 156 -3.73 9.30 17.48
CA PHE A 156 -5.04 9.86 17.16
C PHE A 156 -6.08 9.48 18.20
#